data_AF-A0A968MS47-F1
#
_entry.id   AF-A0A968MS47-F1
#
_cell.length_a   1.000
_cell.length_b   1.000
_cell.length_c   1.000
_cell.angle_alpha   90.00
_cell.angle_beta   90.00
_cell.angle_gamma   90.00
#
_symmetry.space_group_name_H-M   'P 1'
#
loop_
_entity.id
_entity.type
_entity.pdbx_description
1 polymer ?
#
loop_
_entity_poly.entity_id
_entity_poly.type
_entity_poly.pdbx_seq_one_letter_code
_entity_poly.pdbx_strand_id
1 'polypeptide(L)'
;MLRTFALLLIINIHLVINGQINFLVKDTLCVNDSVTVTNLSGDASTYYWHFCSANLSYAPQEGPGLGNSGNLNGPAFIGLVKDENENYYSFITNHTDGSITRLYIGKNLLSTPTATNLGNISGIIPLHTEGIQIKFSNGNWYGFIVGGLAGESRLVRLDFGNSLSNTPIAVNLGNIGNLAIQLICIYSKKVENGQVLR
;
A
#
# COMPACT_ATOMS: atom_id res chain seq x y z
N MET A 1 30.80 -75.39 39.64
CA MET A 1 29.37 -75.13 39.93
C MET A 1 28.98 -73.85 39.17
N LEU A 2 28.55 -73.98 37.92
CA LEU A 2 28.32 -72.83 37.03
C LEU A 2 26.89 -72.31 37.27
N ARG A 3 26.75 -71.07 37.76
CA ARG A 3 25.45 -70.44 37.98
C ARG A 3 25.07 -69.66 36.72
N THR A 4 23.98 -70.08 36.06
CA THR A 4 23.41 -69.39 34.90
C THR A 4 22.71 -68.11 35.34
N PHE A 5 23.11 -66.96 34.81
CA PHE A 5 22.39 -65.69 34.95
C PHE A 5 21.57 -65.44 33.67
N ALA A 6 20.27 -65.21 33.81
CA ALA A 6 19.41 -64.77 32.72
C ALA A 6 19.27 -63.24 32.79
N LEU A 7 19.67 -62.54 31.73
CA LEU A 7 19.52 -61.10 31.60
C LEU A 7 18.26 -60.81 30.77
N LEU A 8 17.22 -60.26 31.39
CA LEU A 8 15.99 -59.85 30.70
C LEU A 8 16.13 -58.37 30.29
N LEU A 9 16.31 -58.12 28.99
CA LEU A 9 16.40 -56.76 28.44
C LEU A 9 14.99 -56.27 28.06
N ILE A 10 14.41 -55.39 28.88
CA ILE A 10 13.13 -54.72 28.59
C ILE A 10 13.44 -53.43 27.82
N ILE A 11 13.30 -53.46 26.49
CA ILE A 11 13.43 -52.26 25.66
C ILE A 11 12.08 -51.52 25.66
N ASN A 12 11.98 -50.43 26.43
CA ASN A 12 10.86 -49.48 26.32
C ASN A 12 11.05 -48.61 25.08
N ILE A 13 10.63 -49.10 23.91
CA ILE A 13 10.51 -48.25 22.71
C ILE A 13 9.33 -47.31 22.94
N HIS A 14 9.60 -46.09 23.37
CA HIS A 14 8.61 -45.02 23.30
C HIS A 14 8.48 -44.66 21.82
N LEU A 15 7.36 -45.03 21.18
CA LEU A 15 7.00 -44.41 19.91
C LEU A 15 6.76 -42.94 20.18
N VAL A 16 7.73 -42.10 19.83
CA VAL A 16 7.52 -40.65 19.74
C VAL A 16 6.72 -40.42 18.47
N ILE A 17 5.40 -40.41 18.60
CA ILE A 17 4.50 -39.91 17.55
C ILE A 17 4.65 -38.39 17.57
N ASN A 18 5.33 -37.84 16.58
CA ASN A 18 5.38 -36.39 16.39
C ASN A 18 4.02 -35.96 15.85
N GLY A 19 3.45 -34.89 16.40
CA GLY A 19 2.19 -34.35 15.91
C GLY A 19 2.31 -34.01 14.42
N GLN A 20 1.58 -34.74 13.58
CA GLN A 20 1.54 -34.48 12.15
C GLN A 20 0.44 -33.45 11.89
N ILE A 21 0.83 -32.27 11.41
CA ILE A 21 -0.11 -31.23 10.98
C ILE A 21 -0.67 -31.66 9.62
N ASN A 22 -1.99 -31.86 9.54
CA ASN A 22 -2.67 -32.26 8.32
C ASN A 22 -4.05 -31.61 8.24
N PHE A 23 -4.34 -30.94 7.12
CA PHE A 23 -5.60 -30.25 6.90
C PHE A 23 -6.07 -30.59 5.49
N LEU A 24 -7.34 -30.98 5.39
CA LEU A 24 -7.98 -31.26 4.12
C LEU A 24 -8.87 -30.08 3.75
N VAL A 25 -8.59 -29.50 2.59
CA VAL A 25 -9.41 -28.47 1.95
C VAL A 25 -9.57 -28.83 0.47
N LYS A 26 -10.71 -28.48 -0.10
CA LYS A 26 -10.95 -28.65 -1.54
C LYS A 26 -10.08 -27.66 -2.32
N ASP A 27 -9.35 -28.16 -3.31
CA ASP A 27 -8.41 -27.36 -4.11
C ASP A 27 -9.09 -26.44 -5.14
N THR A 28 -10.38 -26.68 -5.41
CA THR A 28 -11.16 -25.97 -6.42
C THR A 28 -12.57 -25.64 -5.90
N LEU A 29 -12.93 -24.35 -5.90
CA LEU A 29 -14.23 -23.84 -5.43
C LEU A 29 -14.79 -22.80 -6.41
N CYS A 30 -16.12 -22.72 -6.49
CA CYS A 30 -16.82 -21.70 -7.26
C CYS A 30 -17.10 -20.46 -6.40
N VAL A 31 -17.47 -19.34 -7.06
CA VAL A 31 -17.95 -18.14 -6.36
C VAL A 31 -19.21 -18.49 -5.57
N ASN A 32 -19.23 -18.12 -4.27
CA ASN A 32 -20.25 -18.44 -3.26
C ASN A 32 -20.24 -19.86 -2.67
N ASP A 33 -19.28 -20.70 -3.02
CA ASP A 33 -19.11 -21.98 -2.31
C ASP A 33 -18.57 -21.72 -0.88
N SER A 34 -19.11 -22.45 0.10
CA SER A 34 -18.55 -22.44 1.46
C SER A 34 -17.26 -23.24 1.51
N VAL A 35 -16.18 -22.63 2.01
CA VAL A 35 -14.90 -23.32 2.27
C VAL A 35 -15.00 -24.06 3.60
N THR A 36 -14.95 -25.38 3.57
CA THR A 36 -14.84 -26.21 4.78
C THR A 36 -13.41 -26.72 4.91
N VAL A 37 -12.76 -26.43 6.04
CA VAL A 37 -11.44 -26.95 6.39
C VAL A 37 -11.60 -28.05 7.43
N THR A 38 -11.14 -29.26 7.11
CA THR A 38 -11.17 -30.40 8.03
C THR A 38 -9.78 -30.60 8.63
N ASN A 39 -9.67 -30.49 9.95
CA ASN A 39 -8.43 -30.78 10.67
C ASN A 39 -8.26 -32.30 10.82
N LEU A 40 -7.19 -32.84 10.22
CA LEU A 40 -6.79 -34.25 10.29
C LEU A 40 -5.49 -34.42 11.06
N SER A 41 -5.09 -33.41 11.83
CA SER A 41 -3.82 -33.41 12.54
C SER A 41 -3.85 -34.34 13.74
N GLY A 42 -2.79 -35.12 13.93
CA GLY A 42 -2.58 -35.91 15.15
C GLY A 42 -1.84 -35.09 16.22
N ASP A 43 -2.28 -35.19 17.47
CA ASP A 43 -1.55 -34.75 18.69
C ASP A 43 -1.07 -33.28 18.76
N ALA A 44 -1.65 -32.39 17.96
CA ALA A 44 -1.38 -30.96 18.06
C ALA A 44 -2.50 -30.22 18.82
N SER A 45 -2.12 -29.36 19.77
CA SER A 45 -3.04 -28.65 20.66
C SER A 45 -3.39 -27.24 20.19
N THR A 46 -2.61 -26.68 19.27
CA THR A 46 -2.80 -25.33 18.72
C THR A 46 -2.35 -25.26 17.27
N TYR A 47 -3.10 -24.54 16.43
CA TYR A 47 -2.79 -24.33 15.01
C TYR A 47 -3.07 -22.88 14.62
N TYR A 48 -2.25 -22.33 13.72
CA TYR A 48 -2.42 -20.99 13.16
C TYR A 48 -2.51 -21.10 11.63
N TRP A 49 -3.58 -20.56 11.05
CA TRP A 49 -3.83 -20.58 9.61
C TRP A 49 -4.06 -19.15 9.12
N HIS A 50 -3.26 -18.70 8.17
CA HIS A 50 -3.43 -17.40 7.53
C HIS A 50 -3.59 -17.60 6.02
N PHE A 51 -4.57 -16.94 5.42
CA PHE A 51 -4.70 -16.86 3.97
C PHE A 51 -3.94 -15.63 3.48
N CYS A 52 -3.01 -15.81 2.54
CA CYS A 52 -2.28 -14.71 1.89
C CYS A 52 -1.62 -13.70 2.85
N SER A 53 -1.04 -14.14 3.98
CA SER A 53 -0.16 -13.24 4.74
C SER A 53 1.09 -12.99 3.90
N ALA A 54 1.41 -11.72 3.64
CA ALA A 54 2.73 -11.32 3.18
C ALA A 54 3.75 -11.75 4.26
N ASN A 55 4.27 -12.96 4.10
CA ASN A 55 5.29 -13.47 4.99
C ASN A 55 6.59 -12.76 4.60
N LEU A 56 7.10 -11.95 5.52
CA LEU A 56 8.28 -11.11 5.36
C LEU A 56 9.56 -11.92 5.07
N SER A 57 9.51 -13.24 5.18
CA SER A 57 10.59 -14.16 4.82
C SER A 57 10.55 -14.62 3.36
N TYR A 58 9.45 -14.42 2.63
CA TYR A 58 9.45 -14.64 1.17
C TYR A 58 9.94 -13.38 0.47
N ALA A 59 10.78 -13.57 -0.55
CA ALA A 59 11.07 -12.50 -1.48
C ALA A 59 9.74 -12.03 -2.10
N PRO A 60 9.50 -10.71 -2.18
CA PRO A 60 8.31 -10.20 -2.85
C PRO A 60 8.28 -10.75 -4.27
N GLN A 61 7.15 -11.32 -4.67
CA GLN A 61 6.97 -11.79 -6.04
C GLN A 61 6.93 -10.55 -6.95
N GLU A 62 7.98 -10.36 -7.73
CA GLU A 62 8.10 -9.19 -8.61
C GLU A 62 7.07 -9.28 -9.73
N GLY A 63 6.24 -8.25 -9.88
CA GLY A 63 5.47 -8.01 -11.09
C GLY A 63 6.36 -7.43 -12.18
N PRO A 64 5.93 -7.43 -13.46
CA PRO A 64 6.64 -6.73 -14.51
C PRO A 64 6.80 -5.24 -14.13
N GLY A 65 8.04 -4.77 -14.06
CA GLY A 65 8.33 -3.39 -13.75
C GLY A 65 7.72 -2.43 -14.78
N LEU A 66 7.19 -1.30 -14.32
CA LEU A 66 6.55 -0.30 -15.19
C LEU A 66 7.57 0.57 -15.96
N GLY A 67 8.87 0.39 -15.73
CA GLY A 67 9.91 1.25 -16.28
C GLY A 67 9.74 2.73 -15.87
N ASN A 68 10.31 3.64 -16.65
CA ASN A 68 10.13 5.09 -16.44
C ASN A 68 8.81 5.61 -17.06
N SER A 69 7.70 4.99 -16.70
CA SER A 69 6.38 5.35 -17.23
C SER A 69 5.96 6.74 -16.75
N GLY A 70 5.60 7.62 -17.69
CA GLY A 70 5.21 9.00 -17.38
C GLY A 70 6.38 9.92 -17.01
N ASN A 71 7.60 9.61 -17.47
CA ASN A 71 8.79 10.45 -17.33
C ASN A 71 9.00 10.91 -15.88
N LEU A 72 9.14 9.95 -14.97
CA LEU A 72 9.42 10.20 -13.56
C LEU A 72 10.81 10.82 -13.41
N ASN A 73 10.92 11.80 -12.53
CA ASN A 73 12.14 12.55 -12.31
C ASN A 73 12.36 12.79 -10.81
N GLY A 74 13.03 11.85 -10.17
CA GLY A 74 13.15 11.81 -8.71
C GLY A 74 11.78 11.63 -8.04
N PRO A 75 11.04 10.53 -8.29
CA PRO A 75 9.76 10.30 -7.61
C PRO A 75 9.98 10.25 -6.09
N ALA A 76 9.23 11.06 -5.33
CA ALA A 76 9.43 11.20 -3.88
C ALA A 76 8.24 10.76 -3.03
N PHE A 77 7.02 10.94 -3.52
CA PHE A 77 5.81 10.48 -2.83
C PHE A 77 4.77 9.97 -3.82
N ILE A 78 3.89 9.10 -3.35
CA ILE A 78 2.75 8.60 -4.12
C ILE A 78 1.47 8.64 -3.27
N GLY A 79 0.41 9.21 -3.84
CA GLY A 79 -0.93 9.17 -3.26
C GLY A 79 -1.87 8.33 -4.12
N LEU A 80 -2.41 7.24 -3.56
CA LEU A 80 -3.46 6.42 -4.19
C LEU A 80 -4.85 6.93 -3.78
N VAL A 81 -5.77 6.98 -4.72
CA VAL A 81 -7.17 7.37 -4.49
C VAL A 81 -8.11 6.60 -5.42
N LYS A 82 -9.33 6.32 -4.95
CA LYS A 82 -10.42 5.72 -5.75
C LYS A 82 -11.45 6.81 -6.02
N ASP A 83 -11.86 6.96 -7.27
CA ASP A 83 -12.91 7.92 -7.65
C ASP A 83 -14.33 7.37 -7.41
N GLU A 84 -15.34 8.22 -7.61
CA GLU A 84 -16.77 7.89 -7.51
C GLU A 84 -17.21 6.79 -8.50
N ASN A 85 -16.46 6.59 -9.60
CA ASN A 85 -16.72 5.61 -10.64
C ASN A 85 -15.96 4.28 -10.44
N GLU A 86 -15.35 4.12 -9.26
CA GLU A 86 -14.53 3.00 -8.85
C GLU A 86 -13.19 2.81 -9.56
N ASN A 87 -12.70 3.85 -10.23
CA ASN A 87 -11.37 3.83 -10.82
C ASN A 87 -10.31 4.25 -9.81
N TYR A 88 -9.20 3.52 -9.80
CA TYR A 88 -8.02 3.86 -9.03
C TYR A 88 -7.11 4.79 -9.82
N TYR A 89 -6.64 5.82 -9.14
CA TYR A 89 -5.62 6.75 -9.61
C TYR A 89 -4.49 6.82 -8.59
N SER A 90 -3.26 6.90 -9.06
CA SER A 90 -2.12 7.31 -8.23
C SER A 90 -1.53 8.61 -8.74
N PHE A 91 -1.07 9.46 -7.84
CA PHE A 91 -0.37 10.69 -8.19
C PHE A 91 1.01 10.65 -7.53
N ILE A 92 2.03 10.77 -8.35
CA ILE A 92 3.44 10.71 -7.95
C ILE A 92 4.02 12.12 -8.08
N THR A 93 4.68 12.59 -7.03
CA THR A 93 5.43 13.85 -7.08
C THR A 93 6.86 13.59 -7.53
N ASN A 94 7.34 14.41 -8.47
CA ASN A 94 8.69 14.36 -9.01
C ASN A 94 9.52 15.47 -8.36
N HIS A 95 10.31 15.10 -7.35
CA HIS A 95 11.09 15.99 -6.51
C HIS A 95 12.05 16.87 -7.31
N THR A 96 12.64 16.34 -8.40
CA THR A 96 13.70 17.04 -9.13
C THR A 96 13.21 18.21 -9.98
N ASP A 97 12.00 18.12 -10.54
CA ASP A 97 11.47 19.13 -11.48
C ASP A 97 10.14 19.77 -11.04
N GLY A 98 9.63 19.40 -9.86
CA GLY A 98 8.36 19.93 -9.37
C GLY A 98 7.17 19.51 -10.23
N SER A 99 7.25 18.39 -10.93
CA SER A 99 6.13 17.86 -11.72
C SER A 99 5.33 16.80 -10.97
N ILE A 100 4.18 16.43 -11.53
CA ILE A 100 3.34 15.33 -11.03
C ILE A 100 3.12 14.34 -12.16
N THR A 101 3.29 13.05 -11.87
CA THR A 101 2.89 11.98 -12.77
C THR A 101 1.62 11.31 -12.24
N ARG A 102 0.55 11.31 -13.04
CA ARG A 102 -0.70 10.61 -12.75
C ARG A 102 -0.65 9.21 -13.36
N LEU A 103 -0.98 8.20 -12.57
CA LEU A 103 -1.23 6.83 -13.03
C LEU A 103 -2.73 6.58 -13.00
N TYR A 104 -3.32 6.24 -14.14
CA TYR A 104 -4.67 5.70 -14.22
C TYR A 104 -4.61 4.18 -14.22
N ILE A 105 -5.14 3.54 -13.17
CA ILE A 105 -5.08 2.08 -12.98
C ILE A 105 -6.39 1.42 -13.46
N GLY A 106 -7.52 2.13 -13.39
CA GLY A 106 -8.85 1.60 -13.70
C GLY A 106 -9.46 0.89 -12.49
N LYS A 107 -10.41 -0.04 -12.71
CA LYS A 107 -11.18 -0.68 -11.61
C LYS A 107 -10.44 -1.79 -10.87
N ASN A 108 -9.34 -2.30 -11.42
CA ASN A 108 -8.57 -3.41 -10.87
C ASN A 108 -7.14 -2.96 -10.57
N LEU A 109 -6.73 -3.03 -9.30
CA LEU A 109 -5.37 -2.65 -8.85
C LEU A 109 -4.25 -3.52 -9.46
N LEU A 110 -4.59 -4.67 -10.03
CA LEU A 110 -3.64 -5.55 -10.72
C LEU A 110 -3.48 -5.23 -12.21
N SER A 111 -4.23 -4.25 -12.74
CA SER A 111 -4.10 -3.79 -14.12
C SER A 111 -2.86 -2.93 -14.32
N THR A 112 -2.26 -2.98 -15.52
CA THR A 112 -1.16 -2.10 -15.89
C THR A 112 -1.65 -0.64 -15.97
N PRO A 113 -1.09 0.28 -15.17
CA PRO A 113 -1.50 1.67 -15.20
C PRO A 113 -1.05 2.40 -16.47
N THR A 114 -1.86 3.36 -16.90
CA THR A 114 -1.48 4.36 -17.90
C THR A 114 -0.90 5.59 -17.19
N ALA A 115 0.36 5.91 -17.44
CA ALA A 115 1.01 7.07 -16.85
C ALA A 115 0.88 8.32 -17.72
N THR A 116 0.67 9.47 -17.08
CA THR A 116 0.62 10.79 -17.73
C THR A 116 1.40 11.79 -16.87
N ASN A 117 2.45 12.39 -17.42
CA ASN A 117 3.13 13.51 -16.75
C ASN A 117 2.28 14.77 -16.94
N LEU A 118 1.84 15.37 -15.83
CA LEU A 118 1.05 16.61 -15.82
C LEU A 118 1.94 17.87 -15.84
N GLY A 119 3.26 17.69 -15.79
CA GLY A 119 4.25 18.75 -15.74
C GLY A 119 4.21 19.52 -14.42
N ASN A 120 4.95 20.63 -14.39
CA ASN A 120 4.84 21.62 -13.33
C ASN A 120 3.72 22.60 -13.70
N ILE A 121 2.53 22.37 -13.11
CA ILE A 121 1.31 23.09 -13.46
C ILE A 121 1.50 24.59 -13.18
N SER A 122 1.55 25.37 -14.26
CA SER A 122 1.81 26.81 -14.24
C SER A 122 3.12 27.24 -13.55
N GLY A 123 4.08 26.32 -13.37
CA GLY A 123 5.35 26.61 -12.67
C GLY A 123 5.20 26.84 -11.16
N ILE A 124 4.05 26.51 -10.57
CA ILE A 124 3.73 26.83 -9.17
C ILE A 124 4.31 25.81 -8.19
N ILE A 125 4.45 24.56 -8.62
CA ILE A 125 4.92 23.49 -7.75
C ILE A 125 6.43 23.70 -7.53
N PRO A 126 6.89 23.82 -6.28
CA PRO A 126 8.31 24.02 -6.02
C PRO A 126 9.11 22.78 -6.40
N LEU A 127 10.39 22.99 -6.72
CA LEU A 127 11.36 21.89 -6.67
C LEU A 127 11.40 21.32 -5.26
N HIS A 128 11.94 20.12 -5.11
CA HIS A 128 11.92 19.40 -3.83
C HIS A 128 10.50 19.14 -3.33
N THR A 129 9.59 18.84 -4.27
CA THR A 129 8.22 18.41 -3.96
C THR A 129 8.21 17.00 -3.39
N GLU A 130 7.39 16.79 -2.36
CA GLU A 130 7.28 15.51 -1.67
C GLU A 130 5.81 15.15 -1.46
N GLY A 131 5.28 15.30 -0.25
CA GLY A 131 3.95 14.84 0.11
C GLY A 131 2.86 15.35 -0.83
N ILE A 132 1.99 14.43 -1.26
CA ILE A 132 0.75 14.73 -1.97
C ILE A 132 -0.43 14.02 -1.32
N GLN A 133 -1.55 14.72 -1.18
CA GLN A 133 -2.83 14.14 -0.81
C GLN A 133 -3.94 14.58 -1.74
N ILE A 134 -4.76 13.62 -2.17
CA ILE A 134 -5.93 13.85 -3.00
C ILE A 134 -7.19 13.68 -2.14
N LYS A 135 -8.12 14.64 -2.23
CA LYS A 135 -9.36 14.67 -1.44
C LYS A 135 -10.55 15.11 -2.29
N PHE A 136 -11.69 14.49 -2.02
CA PHE A 136 -12.95 14.90 -2.57
C PHE A 136 -13.69 15.81 -1.59
N SER A 137 -14.23 16.91 -2.08
CA SER A 137 -15.04 17.84 -1.28
C SER A 137 -16.02 18.59 -2.18
N ASN A 138 -17.29 18.65 -1.77
CA ASN A 138 -18.34 19.42 -2.45
C ASN A 138 -18.43 19.16 -3.97
N GLY A 139 -18.33 17.90 -4.39
CA GLY A 139 -18.42 17.53 -5.81
C GLY A 139 -17.13 17.66 -6.62
N ASN A 140 -16.05 18.16 -6.01
CA ASN A 140 -14.77 18.41 -6.69
C ASN A 140 -13.61 17.66 -6.03
N TRP A 141 -12.61 17.35 -6.84
CA TRP A 141 -11.36 16.74 -6.45
C TRP A 141 -10.26 17.78 -6.28
N TYR A 142 -9.60 17.72 -5.13
CA TYR A 142 -8.50 18.60 -4.76
C TYR A 142 -7.24 17.80 -4.48
N GLY A 143 -6.10 18.29 -4.96
CA GLY A 143 -4.79 17.82 -4.55
C GLY A 143 -4.13 18.85 -3.63
N PHE A 144 -3.39 18.39 -2.63
CA PHE A 144 -2.55 19.23 -1.77
C PHE A 144 -1.13 18.70 -1.82
N ILE A 145 -0.21 19.55 -2.26
CA ILE A 145 1.20 19.23 -2.43
C ILE A 145 2.03 20.11 -1.53
N VAL A 146 3.06 19.51 -0.94
CA VAL A 146 4.06 20.24 -0.18
C VAL A 146 5.46 20.00 -0.76
N GLY A 147 6.32 21.00 -0.61
CA GLY A 147 7.69 20.93 -1.08
C GLY A 147 8.43 22.26 -0.92
N GLY A 148 9.62 22.34 -1.50
CA GLY A 148 10.47 23.52 -1.50
C GLY A 148 11.47 23.57 -0.35
N LEU A 149 12.63 24.18 -0.59
CA LEU A 149 13.72 24.36 0.37
C LEU A 149 14.01 25.84 0.62
N ALA A 150 14.64 26.14 1.77
CA ALA A 150 15.30 27.41 2.06
C ALA A 150 14.46 28.67 1.75
N GLY A 151 13.20 28.69 2.19
CA GLY A 151 12.28 29.84 2.01
C GLY A 151 11.34 29.73 0.81
N GLU A 152 11.58 28.79 -0.11
CA GLU A 152 10.66 28.47 -1.21
C GLU A 152 9.61 27.42 -0.83
N SER A 153 9.58 27.01 0.44
CA SER A 153 8.63 26.02 0.94
C SER A 153 7.21 26.53 0.83
N ARG A 154 6.32 25.75 0.21
CA ARG A 154 4.92 26.16 0.02
C ARG A 154 3.97 24.98 -0.04
N LEU A 155 2.74 25.24 0.40
CA LEU A 155 1.59 24.40 0.13
C LEU A 155 1.00 24.82 -1.22
N VAL A 156 0.75 23.85 -2.09
CA VAL A 156 0.08 24.06 -3.38
C VAL A 156 -1.22 23.27 -3.38
N ARG A 157 -2.31 23.92 -3.77
CA ARG A 157 -3.59 23.25 -4.01
C ARG A 157 -3.81 23.06 -5.50
N LEU A 158 -4.18 21.86 -5.88
CA LEU A 158 -4.65 21.49 -7.21
C LEU A 158 -6.17 21.37 -7.18
N ASP A 159 -6.83 21.88 -8.21
CA ASP A 159 -8.27 21.71 -8.43
C ASP A 159 -8.49 20.95 -9.73
N PHE A 160 -8.92 19.69 -9.62
CA PHE A 160 -9.24 18.82 -10.75
C PHE A 160 -10.71 18.98 -11.20
N GLY A 161 -11.52 19.79 -10.52
CA GLY A 161 -12.96 19.85 -10.73
C GLY A 161 -13.62 18.50 -10.44
N ASN A 162 -14.61 18.13 -11.25
CA ASN A 162 -15.43 16.94 -11.03
C ASN A 162 -14.76 15.58 -11.37
N SER A 163 -13.51 15.57 -11.87
CA SER A 163 -12.85 14.33 -12.28
C SER A 163 -11.33 14.38 -12.11
N LEU A 164 -10.75 13.31 -11.57
CA LEU A 164 -9.30 13.11 -11.47
C LEU A 164 -8.59 12.97 -12.82
N SER A 165 -9.34 12.76 -13.92
CA SER A 165 -8.80 12.73 -15.28
C SER A 165 -8.51 14.11 -15.88
N ASN A 166 -9.06 15.18 -15.30
CA ASN A 166 -8.85 16.54 -15.77
C ASN A 166 -7.40 17.00 -15.54
N THR A 167 -6.96 18.00 -16.31
CA THR A 167 -5.76 18.76 -15.97
C THR A 167 -6.13 19.77 -14.89
N PRO A 168 -5.51 19.72 -13.71
CA PRO A 168 -5.91 20.59 -12.62
C PRO A 168 -5.42 22.02 -12.78
N ILE A 169 -6.06 22.94 -12.08
CA ILE A 169 -5.57 24.30 -11.87
C ILE A 169 -4.80 24.33 -10.54
N ALA A 170 -3.58 24.86 -10.55
CA ALA A 170 -2.75 24.98 -9.35
C ALA A 170 -2.85 26.38 -8.72
N VAL A 171 -2.87 26.43 -7.39
CA VAL A 171 -2.87 27.67 -6.60
C VAL A 171 -1.79 27.55 -5.52
N ASN A 172 -0.88 28.53 -5.48
CA ASN A 172 0.09 28.67 -4.40
C ASN A 172 -0.62 29.17 -3.14
N LEU A 173 -0.62 28.38 -2.07
CA LEU A 173 -1.17 28.76 -0.76
C LEU A 173 -0.10 29.29 0.20
N GLY A 174 1.15 29.40 -0.26
CA GLY A 174 2.27 29.97 0.47
C GLY A 174 2.87 29.05 1.52
N ASN A 175 3.83 29.59 2.27
CA ASN A 175 4.49 28.92 3.39
C ASN A 175 3.64 29.08 4.67
N ILE A 176 2.62 28.23 4.82
CA ILE A 176 1.75 28.29 6.00
C ILE A 176 2.59 27.96 7.25
N GLY A 177 2.74 28.95 8.13
CA GLY A 177 3.52 28.82 9.36
C GLY A 177 4.98 29.27 9.26
N ASN A 178 5.42 29.88 8.14
CA ASN A 178 6.78 30.40 7.95
C ASN A 178 7.87 29.35 8.28
N LEU A 179 7.70 28.15 7.73
CA LEU A 179 8.61 27.05 7.98
C LEU A 179 9.93 27.28 7.24
N ALA A 180 11.04 27.25 7.99
CA ALA A 180 12.38 27.47 7.46
C ALA A 180 12.95 26.26 6.71
N ILE A 181 12.31 25.09 6.84
CA ILE A 181 12.73 23.81 6.28
C ILE A 181 11.63 23.21 5.41
N GLN A 182 12.02 22.21 4.62
CA GLN A 182 11.14 21.50 3.71
C GLN A 182 9.92 20.89 4.42
N LEU A 183 8.77 21.03 3.76
CA LEU A 183 7.58 20.28 4.09
C LEU A 183 7.61 18.94 3.36
N ILE A 184 7.70 17.85 4.12
CA ILE A 184 7.93 16.49 3.62
C ILE A 184 6.61 15.74 3.46
N CYS A 185 5.74 15.80 4.46
CA CYS A 185 4.50 15.02 4.50
C CYS A 185 3.30 15.90 4.80
N ILE A 186 2.15 15.53 4.24
CA ILE A 186 0.86 16.10 4.60
C ILE A 186 -0.09 14.97 5.00
N TYR A 187 -0.76 15.16 6.14
CA TYR A 187 -1.83 14.29 6.60
C TYR A 187 -3.07 15.14 6.84
N SER A 188 -4.20 14.65 6.35
CA SER A 188 -5.51 15.27 6.51
C SER A 188 -6.40 14.34 7.30
N LYS A 189 -7.08 14.93 8.26
CA LYS A 189 -8.01 14.24 9.15
C LYS A 189 -9.40 14.84 8.97
N LYS A 190 -10.41 13.98 8.84
CA LYS A 190 -11.80 14.43 8.73
C LYS A 190 -12.25 14.96 10.09
N VAL A 191 -12.85 16.14 10.11
CA VAL A 191 -13.47 16.74 11.30
C VAL A 191 -14.96 16.87 11.00
N GLU A 192 -15.81 16.31 11.86
CA GLU A 192 -17.27 16.43 11.78
C GLU A 192 -17.77 17.08 13.06
N ASN A 193 -18.57 18.15 12.94
CA ASN A 193 -19.13 18.88 14.09
C ASN A 193 -18.09 19.36 15.12
N GLY A 194 -16.89 19.75 14.67
CA GLY A 194 -15.80 20.18 15.54
C GLY A 194 -15.11 19.03 16.29
N GLN A 195 -15.54 17.79 16.09
CA GLN A 195 -14.89 16.61 16.63
C GLN A 195 -14.00 15.96 15.57
N VAL A 196 -12.76 15.73 15.98
CA VAL A 196 -11.76 15.04 15.19
C VAL A 196 -12.10 13.55 15.19
N LEU A 197 -12.60 13.03 14.06
CA LEU A 197 -12.96 11.62 13.93
C LEU A 197 -11.69 10.77 14.02
N ARG A 198 -11.66 9.81 14.95
CA ARG A 198 -10.50 8.93 15.17
C ARG A 198 -10.39 7.87 14.09
#